data_AF-A0A1F9E8Q9-F1
#
_entry.id   AF-A0A1F9E8Q9-F1
#
_cell.length_a   1.000
_cell.length_b   1.000
_cell.length_c   1.000
_cell.angle_alpha   90.00
_cell.angle_beta   90.00
_cell.angle_gamma   90.00
#
_symmetry.space_group_name_H-M   'P 1'
#
loop_
_entity.id
_entity.type
_entity.pdbx_description
1 polymer ?
#
loop_
_entity_poly.entity_id
_entity_poly.type
_entity_poly.pdbx_seq_one_letter_code
_entity_poly.pdbx_strand_id
1 'polypeptide(L)'
;MKFSAGKWIKAALLFSLLAFVGFAVTGTFSEAESATTRAAVKSEKKAAPVKIDPSDPTSVIYLDTKGNPAGVGDPSKPASLSYKQGTGWHPQALSAVGLPKDRYGLIDWAKIVREKLIDPKFSLDPADDSEMPPLQMDVLITAKGDFVDDVIYPHEMHTYWLKCEVCHPQIFIPAKGQNNMTMVGIVNGEWCGRCHNKVAFPLTDCNKCHSSPKSAKK
;
A
#
# COMPACT_ATOMS: atom_id res chain seq x y z
N MET A 1 56.03 77.99 -23.37
CA MET A 1 54.91 78.93 -23.09
C MET A 1 53.66 78.33 -23.72
N LYS A 2 52.77 77.67 -22.95
CA LYS A 2 51.61 78.17 -22.17
C LYS A 2 50.31 78.27 -23.00
N PHE A 3 49.27 77.56 -22.51
CA PHE A 3 47.80 77.64 -22.79
C PHE A 3 47.31 77.05 -24.14
N SER A 4 46.12 76.45 -24.32
CA SER A 4 44.89 76.22 -23.54
C SER A 4 44.06 75.10 -24.23
N ALA A 5 43.01 74.63 -23.55
CA ALA A 5 42.16 73.45 -23.78
C ALA A 5 41.24 73.44 -25.02
N GLY A 6 40.79 72.24 -25.43
CA GLY A 6 39.66 72.06 -26.35
C GLY A 6 39.31 70.60 -26.76
N LYS A 7 38.38 69.98 -25.99
CA LYS A 7 37.37 68.92 -26.32
C LYS A 7 37.75 67.58 -26.99
N TRP A 8 36.85 66.61 -26.69
CA TRP A 8 36.52 65.32 -27.34
C TRP A 8 37.05 64.05 -26.67
N ILE A 9 36.27 63.55 -25.70
CA ILE A 9 36.34 62.18 -25.17
C ILE A 9 35.51 61.27 -26.07
N LYS A 10 36.12 60.17 -26.55
CA LYS A 10 35.41 58.99 -27.08
C LYS A 10 36.04 57.72 -26.52
N ALA A 11 35.16 56.73 -26.30
CA ALA A 11 35.37 55.29 -26.08
C ALA A 11 35.91 54.85 -24.71
N ALA A 12 35.15 54.05 -23.97
CA ALA A 12 35.09 52.61 -24.15
C ALA A 12 34.03 51.97 -23.22
N LEU A 13 33.39 50.94 -23.73
CA LEU A 13 32.31 50.13 -23.16
C LEU A 13 32.91 48.91 -22.44
N LEU A 14 32.16 48.38 -21.45
CA LEU A 14 32.14 47.00 -20.93
C LEU A 14 32.89 46.66 -19.62
N PHE A 15 32.14 46.84 -18.53
CA PHE A 15 31.77 45.87 -17.49
C PHE A 15 32.74 44.77 -17.01
N SER A 16 33.17 44.98 -15.75
CA SER A 16 33.15 44.06 -14.59
C SER A 16 34.21 42.95 -14.45
N LEU A 17 35.08 43.19 -13.46
CA LEU A 17 35.89 42.24 -12.67
C LEU A 17 35.11 40.99 -12.22
N LEU A 18 35.80 39.84 -12.17
CA LEU A 18 36.16 39.16 -10.91
C LEU A 18 37.15 38.00 -11.16
N ALA A 19 38.03 37.82 -10.17
CA ALA A 19 39.33 37.17 -10.25
C ALA A 19 39.31 35.63 -10.25
N PHE A 20 40.27 35.05 -10.97
CA PHE A 20 40.72 33.66 -10.84
C PHE A 20 42.05 33.65 -10.08
N VAL A 21 42.12 32.99 -8.91
CA VAL A 21 43.35 32.33 -8.40
C VAL A 21 42.92 31.16 -7.51
N GLY A 22 43.36 29.94 -7.86
CA GLY A 22 43.09 28.72 -7.11
C GLY A 22 44.05 28.49 -5.95
N PHE A 23 43.67 27.61 -5.02
CA PHE A 23 44.59 27.02 -4.04
C PHE A 23 44.19 25.56 -3.76
N ALA A 24 45.16 24.67 -3.89
CA ALA A 24 45.05 23.26 -3.58
C ALA A 24 44.93 23.06 -2.05
N VAL A 25 43.97 22.24 -1.61
CA VAL A 25 43.92 21.73 -0.24
C VAL A 25 44.21 20.25 -0.27
N THR A 26 45.40 19.90 0.22
CA THR A 26 45.74 18.59 0.77
C THR A 26 44.86 18.34 1.99
N GLY A 27 43.91 17.42 1.87
CA GLY A 27 43.08 16.93 2.97
C GLY A 27 43.33 15.44 3.17
N THR A 28 43.81 15.07 4.35
CA THR A 28 43.94 13.70 4.84
C THR A 28 42.59 13.00 4.85
N PHE A 29 42.48 11.83 4.22
CA PHE A 29 41.37 10.92 4.46
C PHE A 29 41.43 10.46 5.91
N SER A 30 40.46 10.89 6.72
CA SER A 30 40.21 10.27 8.02
C SER A 30 39.26 9.10 7.79
N GLU A 31 39.72 7.93 8.23
CA GLU A 31 39.02 6.65 8.28
C GLU A 31 37.53 6.80 8.57
N ALA A 32 36.70 6.10 7.79
CA ALA A 32 35.30 5.88 8.11
C ALA A 32 35.22 5.04 9.40
N GLU A 33 35.12 5.70 10.55
CA GLU A 33 34.88 5.03 11.82
C GLU A 33 33.42 4.57 11.86
N SER A 34 33.25 3.30 11.53
CA SER A 34 32.08 2.50 11.86
C SER A 34 31.85 2.57 13.38
N ALA A 35 30.95 3.44 13.80
CA ALA A 35 30.45 3.45 15.17
C ALA A 35 28.93 3.28 15.15
N THR A 36 28.55 2.01 15.25
CA THR A 36 27.26 1.56 15.78
C THR A 36 26.98 2.31 17.07
N THR A 37 26.20 3.39 17.02
CA THR A 37 25.53 3.92 18.21
C THR A 37 24.27 3.11 18.41
N ARG A 38 24.45 2.02 19.18
CA ARG A 38 23.39 1.27 19.84
C ARG A 38 22.62 2.26 20.70
N ALA A 39 21.53 2.81 20.16
CA ALA A 39 20.58 3.58 20.94
C ALA A 39 20.12 2.72 22.11
N ALA A 40 20.33 3.23 23.32
CA ALA A 40 19.94 2.59 24.56
C ALA A 40 18.44 2.23 24.49
N VAL A 41 18.16 0.93 24.60
CA VAL A 41 16.81 0.40 24.79
C VAL A 41 16.28 1.01 26.08
N LYS A 42 15.41 2.03 25.96
CA LYS A 42 14.54 2.43 27.07
C LYS A 42 13.67 1.21 27.38
N SER A 43 13.88 0.65 28.57
CA SER A 43 13.01 -0.34 29.17
C SER A 43 11.56 0.18 29.11
N GLU A 44 10.75 -0.46 28.26
CA GLU A 44 9.30 -0.30 28.31
C GLU A 44 8.84 -0.80 29.68
N LYS A 45 8.30 0.12 30.48
CA LYS A 45 7.54 -0.20 31.67
C LYS A 45 6.42 -1.15 31.24
N LYS A 46 6.45 -2.38 31.76
CA LYS A 46 5.37 -3.36 31.65
C LYS A 46 4.09 -2.69 32.15
N ALA A 47 3.20 -2.32 31.23
CA ALA A 47 1.93 -1.70 31.57
C ALA A 47 1.10 -2.70 32.39
N ALA A 48 0.49 -2.21 33.47
CA ALA A 48 -0.40 -3.00 34.32
C ALA A 48 -1.56 -3.59 33.49
N PRO A 49 -2.13 -4.74 33.92
CA PRO A 49 -3.27 -5.33 33.23
C PRO A 49 -4.42 -4.32 33.17
N VAL A 50 -4.80 -3.92 31.95
CA VAL A 50 -5.89 -2.98 31.70
C VAL A 50 -7.20 -3.68 32.04
N LYS A 51 -7.98 -3.10 32.96
CA LYS A 51 -9.31 -3.59 33.30
C LYS A 51 -10.25 -3.30 32.13
N ILE A 52 -10.92 -4.34 31.64
CA ILE A 52 -11.82 -4.29 30.48
C ILE A 52 -13.23 -4.06 31.01
N ASP A 53 -13.88 -2.96 30.61
CA ASP A 53 -15.29 -2.70 30.92
C ASP A 53 -16.16 -2.98 29.69
N PRO A 54 -17.08 -3.98 29.74
CA PRO A 54 -17.96 -4.32 28.62
C PRO A 54 -18.95 -3.22 28.20
N SER A 55 -19.11 -2.17 29.01
CA SER A 55 -20.04 -1.06 28.75
C SER A 55 -19.37 0.18 28.18
N ASP A 56 -18.04 0.20 28.07
CA ASP A 56 -17.28 1.31 27.52
C ASP A 56 -16.91 1.05 26.04
N PRO A 57 -17.40 1.86 25.07
CA PRO A 57 -17.08 1.70 23.66
C PRO A 57 -15.60 1.91 23.32
N THR A 58 -14.78 2.46 24.23
CA THR A 58 -13.32 2.57 24.08
C THR A 58 -12.57 1.29 24.48
N SER A 59 -13.27 0.31 25.06
CA SER A 59 -12.73 -0.99 25.48
C SER A 59 -12.73 -2.05 24.38
N VAL A 60 -12.72 -1.66 23.10
CA VAL A 60 -12.57 -2.62 21.98
C VAL A 60 -11.14 -3.17 21.99
N ILE A 61 -11.00 -4.45 22.30
CA ILE A 61 -9.71 -5.16 22.31
C ILE A 61 -9.50 -5.76 20.94
N TYR A 62 -8.39 -5.40 20.30
CA TYR A 62 -7.91 -6.05 19.09
C TYR A 62 -6.89 -7.10 19.46
N LEU A 63 -7.01 -8.31 18.92
CA LEU A 63 -6.10 -9.43 19.20
C LEU A 63 -5.03 -9.57 18.10
N ASP A 64 -3.85 -10.04 18.47
CA ASP A 64 -2.78 -10.42 17.54
C ASP A 64 -3.03 -11.82 16.95
N THR A 65 -2.18 -12.24 16.02
CA THR A 65 -2.26 -13.56 15.37
C THR A 65 -2.02 -14.74 16.32
N LYS A 66 -1.64 -14.48 17.57
CA LYS A 66 -1.42 -15.47 18.64
C LYS A 66 -2.48 -15.39 19.72
N GLY A 67 -3.51 -14.54 19.56
CA GLY A 67 -4.60 -14.36 20.51
C GLY A 67 -4.28 -13.45 21.70
N ASN A 68 -3.17 -12.72 21.69
CA ASN A 68 -2.85 -11.73 22.74
C ASN A 68 -3.45 -10.36 22.40
N PRO A 69 -3.75 -9.51 23.39
CA PRO A 69 -4.16 -8.12 23.13
C PRO A 69 -3.10 -7.34 22.34
N ALA A 70 -3.42 -6.99 21.09
CA ALA A 70 -2.59 -6.21 20.16
C ALA A 70 -2.83 -4.70 20.24
N GLY A 71 -3.93 -4.28 20.89
CA GLY A 71 -4.30 -2.88 21.02
C GLY A 71 -5.64 -2.69 21.73
N VAL A 72 -5.83 -1.48 22.25
CA VAL A 72 -7.12 -0.96 22.72
C VAL A 72 -7.61 0.07 21.71
N GLY A 73 -8.92 0.15 21.51
CA GLY A 73 -9.63 1.07 20.61
C GLY A 73 -9.52 2.56 20.97
N ASP A 74 -8.33 3.02 21.34
CA ASP A 74 -7.98 4.43 21.48
C ASP A 74 -8.13 5.10 20.10
N PRO A 75 -9.08 6.04 19.93
CA PRO A 75 -9.35 6.70 18.65
C PRO A 75 -8.16 7.54 18.15
N SER A 76 -7.16 7.79 19.00
CA SER A 76 -5.92 8.50 18.64
C SER A 76 -4.78 7.58 18.21
N LYS A 77 -4.96 6.25 18.26
CA LYS A 77 -3.93 5.26 17.91
C LYS A 77 -4.43 4.24 16.89
N PRO A 78 -3.54 3.70 16.03
CA PRO A 78 -3.92 2.64 15.12
C PRO A 78 -4.39 1.41 15.92
N ALA A 79 -5.57 0.89 15.57
CA ALA A 79 -6.25 -0.21 16.26
C ALA A 79 -5.40 -1.51 16.36
N SER A 80 -4.47 -1.71 15.43
CA SER A 80 -3.49 -2.79 15.43
C SER A 80 -2.30 -2.47 14.52
N LEU A 81 -1.24 -3.28 14.58
CA LEU A 81 -0.16 -3.23 13.59
C LEU A 81 -0.67 -3.44 12.17
N SER A 82 -1.65 -4.32 11.98
CA SER A 82 -2.31 -4.55 10.69
C SER A 82 -3.09 -3.33 10.22
N TYR A 83 -3.80 -2.63 11.12
CA TYR A 83 -4.46 -1.35 10.81
C TYR A 83 -3.42 -0.30 10.41
N LYS A 84 -2.33 -0.15 11.17
CA LYS A 84 -1.25 0.80 10.87
C LYS A 84 -0.63 0.55 9.49
N GLN A 85 -0.43 -0.71 9.15
CA GLN A 85 0.11 -1.12 7.86
C GLN A 85 -0.89 -0.91 6.71
N GLY A 86 -2.19 -1.13 6.98
CA GLY A 86 -3.29 -0.79 6.06
C GLY A 86 -3.39 0.73 5.83
N THR A 87 -3.17 1.55 6.85
CA THR A 87 -3.09 3.02 6.73
C THR A 87 -1.79 3.53 6.08
N GLY A 88 -0.98 2.63 5.51
CA GLY A 88 0.25 2.97 4.80
C GLY A 88 0.02 3.97 3.66
N TRP A 89 1.11 4.55 3.16
CA TRP A 89 1.11 5.66 2.21
C TRP A 89 0.27 5.37 0.96
N HIS A 90 -0.89 6.03 0.86
CA HIS A 90 -1.60 6.22 -0.41
C HIS A 90 -1.09 7.54 -0.98
N PRO A 91 -0.76 7.64 -2.28
CA PRO A 91 -0.23 8.88 -2.83
C PRO A 91 -1.22 10.02 -2.54
N GLN A 92 -0.75 11.08 -1.87
CA GLN A 92 -1.60 12.22 -1.46
C GLN A 92 -2.39 12.82 -2.63
N ALA A 93 -1.89 12.65 -3.85
CA ALA A 93 -2.57 13.00 -5.11
C ALA A 93 -3.99 12.40 -5.23
N LEU A 94 -4.25 11.23 -4.65
CA LEU A 94 -5.57 10.57 -4.72
C LEU A 94 -6.53 10.97 -3.58
N SER A 95 -6.03 11.57 -2.51
CA SER A 95 -6.87 11.95 -1.36
C SER A 95 -7.84 13.10 -1.63
N ALA A 96 -7.51 13.97 -2.60
CA ALA A 96 -8.33 15.12 -2.99
C ALA A 96 -9.45 14.77 -4.00
N VAL A 97 -9.40 13.57 -4.59
CA VAL A 97 -10.25 13.18 -5.73
C VAL A 97 -11.61 12.63 -5.28
N GLY A 98 -11.86 12.51 -3.98
CA GLY A 98 -13.14 12.01 -3.47
C GLY A 98 -13.42 10.54 -3.80
N LEU A 99 -12.37 9.74 -4.00
CA LEU A 99 -12.51 8.33 -4.35
C LEU A 99 -13.28 7.55 -3.27
N PRO A 100 -14.15 6.60 -3.66
CA PRO A 100 -14.81 5.70 -2.74
C PRO A 100 -13.82 5.00 -1.82
N LYS A 101 -14.13 5.00 -0.52
CA LYS A 101 -13.35 4.32 0.50
C LYS A 101 -14.14 3.16 1.08
N ASP A 102 -13.43 2.15 1.56
CA ASP A 102 -14.01 1.07 2.34
C ASP A 102 -14.16 1.45 3.82
N ARG A 103 -14.69 0.52 4.62
CA ARG A 103 -14.94 0.71 6.05
C ARG A 103 -13.68 1.00 6.88
N TYR A 104 -12.50 0.72 6.35
CA TYR A 104 -11.22 1.01 6.99
C TYR A 104 -10.57 2.30 6.47
N GLY A 105 -11.26 3.03 5.60
CA GLY A 105 -10.76 4.26 5.00
C GLY A 105 -9.76 4.04 3.84
N LEU A 106 -9.60 2.80 3.38
CA LEU A 106 -8.76 2.46 2.23
C LEU A 106 -9.53 2.70 0.93
N ILE A 107 -8.81 2.93 -0.17
CA ILE A 107 -9.44 3.10 -1.48
C ILE A 107 -10.12 1.79 -1.90
N ASP A 108 -11.41 1.84 -2.23
CA ASP A 108 -12.15 0.70 -2.76
C ASP A 108 -12.03 0.66 -4.30
N TRP A 109 -10.93 0.08 -4.77
CA TRP A 109 -10.65 -0.09 -6.20
C TRP A 109 -11.76 -0.86 -6.93
N ALA A 110 -12.39 -1.84 -6.27
CA ALA A 110 -13.47 -2.61 -6.88
C ALA A 110 -14.74 -1.78 -7.07
N LYS A 111 -15.04 -0.89 -6.13
CA LYS A 111 -16.14 0.05 -6.26
C LYS A 111 -15.89 1.09 -7.35
N ILE A 112 -14.67 1.62 -7.45
CA ILE A 112 -14.26 2.58 -8.49
C ILE A 112 -14.49 2.01 -9.90
N VAL A 113 -14.09 0.75 -10.12
CA VAL A 113 -14.31 0.05 -11.40
C VAL A 113 -15.80 -0.15 -11.66
N ARG A 114 -16.55 -0.67 -10.68
CA ARG A 114 -18.00 -0.92 -10.84
C ARG A 114 -18.82 0.35 -11.06
N GLU A 115 -18.41 1.46 -10.45
CA GLU A 115 -19.02 2.79 -10.63
C GLU A 115 -18.49 3.52 -11.88
N LYS A 116 -17.61 2.90 -12.67
CA LYS A 116 -17.02 3.46 -13.90
C LYS A 116 -16.34 4.81 -13.69
N LEU A 117 -15.74 5.00 -12.52
CA LEU A 117 -14.96 6.20 -12.19
C LEU A 117 -13.59 6.21 -12.88
N ILE A 118 -13.15 5.05 -13.39
CA ILE A 118 -11.93 4.89 -14.19
C ILE A 118 -12.23 4.07 -15.43
N ASP A 119 -11.53 4.39 -16.52
CA ASP A 119 -11.61 3.70 -17.81
C ASP A 119 -10.18 3.52 -18.36
N PRO A 120 -9.46 2.47 -17.91
CA PRO A 120 -8.11 2.20 -18.36
C PRO A 120 -8.11 1.66 -19.79
N LYS A 121 -7.12 2.08 -20.58
CA LYS A 121 -6.89 1.47 -21.90
C LYS A 121 -6.33 0.06 -21.74
N PHE A 122 -6.80 -0.86 -22.57
CA PHE A 122 -6.32 -2.25 -22.61
C PHE A 122 -4.88 -2.39 -23.11
N SER A 123 -4.47 -1.49 -24.02
CA SER A 123 -3.12 -1.47 -24.58
C SER A 123 -2.53 -0.07 -24.54
N LEU A 124 -1.20 -0.02 -24.45
CA LEU A 124 -0.44 1.22 -24.65
C LEU A 124 -0.15 1.46 -26.13
N ASP A 125 -0.26 0.41 -26.97
CA ASP A 125 -0.12 0.52 -28.41
C ASP A 125 -1.41 1.13 -29.00
N PRO A 126 -1.33 2.31 -29.66
CA PRO A 126 -2.49 2.94 -30.28
C PRO A 126 -3.06 2.13 -31.46
N ALA A 127 -2.34 1.16 -32.01
CA ALA A 127 -2.78 0.31 -33.11
C ALA A 127 -3.45 -1.00 -32.63
N ASP A 128 -3.40 -1.30 -31.35
CA ASP A 128 -3.94 -2.53 -30.76
C ASP A 128 -5.39 -2.31 -30.29
N ASP A 129 -6.33 -2.87 -31.04
CA ASP A 129 -7.78 -2.87 -30.76
C ASP A 129 -8.24 -4.14 -30.02
N SER A 130 -7.29 -4.93 -29.50
CA SER A 130 -7.59 -6.16 -28.76
C SER A 130 -8.26 -5.85 -27.41
N GLU A 131 -9.59 -5.81 -27.40
CA GLU A 131 -10.35 -5.81 -26.15
C GLU A 131 -10.43 -7.24 -25.59
N MET A 132 -9.80 -7.47 -24.44
CA MET A 132 -10.07 -8.66 -23.62
C MET A 132 -11.01 -8.26 -22.49
N PRO A 133 -12.33 -8.45 -22.65
CA PRO A 133 -13.27 -8.09 -21.60
C PRO A 133 -13.03 -8.92 -20.33
N PRO A 134 -13.32 -8.37 -19.15
CA PRO A 134 -13.23 -9.11 -17.90
C PRO A 134 -14.13 -10.36 -17.93
N LEU A 135 -13.63 -11.45 -17.39
CA LEU A 135 -14.32 -12.72 -17.36
C LEU A 135 -15.43 -12.71 -16.29
N GLN A 136 -16.68 -12.74 -16.74
CA GLN A 136 -17.86 -12.73 -15.87
C GLN A 136 -18.18 -14.14 -15.36
N MET A 137 -17.38 -14.62 -14.40
CA MET A 137 -17.68 -15.87 -13.70
C MET A 137 -17.24 -15.82 -12.24
N ASP A 138 -18.11 -16.33 -11.38
CA ASP A 138 -17.86 -16.45 -9.95
C ASP A 138 -17.56 -17.89 -9.58
N VAL A 139 -16.56 -18.07 -8.72
CA VAL A 139 -16.24 -19.36 -8.13
C VAL A 139 -16.60 -19.34 -6.66
N LEU A 140 -17.61 -20.14 -6.30
CA LEU A 140 -17.93 -20.44 -4.91
C LEU A 140 -16.91 -21.42 -4.33
N ILE A 141 -16.19 -20.99 -3.31
CA ILE A 141 -15.21 -21.76 -2.55
C ILE A 141 -15.80 -22.05 -1.17
N THR A 142 -16.05 -23.32 -0.87
CA THR A 142 -16.59 -23.73 0.43
C THR A 142 -15.55 -23.54 1.52
N ALA A 143 -15.90 -22.77 2.55
CA ALA A 143 -15.01 -22.54 3.68
C ALA A 143 -14.98 -23.77 4.61
N LYS A 144 -13.79 -24.15 5.07
CA LYS A 144 -13.60 -25.33 5.93
C LYS A 144 -14.17 -25.16 7.34
N GLY A 145 -14.20 -23.94 7.88
CA GLY A 145 -14.72 -23.68 9.24
C GLY A 145 -16.25 -23.54 9.23
N ASP A 146 -16.96 -24.17 10.16
CA ASP A 146 -18.43 -24.19 10.16
C ASP A 146 -19.09 -22.82 10.44
N PHE A 147 -18.39 -21.92 11.13
CA PHE A 147 -18.91 -20.61 11.56
C PHE A 147 -18.46 -19.44 10.68
N VAL A 148 -17.86 -19.73 9.52
CA VAL A 148 -17.49 -18.72 8.53
C VAL A 148 -18.25 -18.98 7.25
N ASP A 149 -18.69 -17.90 6.62
CA ASP A 149 -19.38 -17.95 5.33
C ASP A 149 -18.47 -18.52 4.24
N ASP A 150 -19.08 -19.05 3.19
CA ASP A 150 -18.36 -19.47 1.99
C ASP A 150 -17.82 -18.25 1.23
N VAL A 151 -16.77 -18.49 0.46
CA VAL A 151 -16.05 -17.44 -0.26
C VAL A 151 -16.52 -17.36 -1.70
N ILE A 152 -16.81 -16.15 -2.17
CA ILE A 152 -17.01 -15.88 -3.60
C ILE A 152 -15.74 -15.29 -4.18
N TYR A 153 -15.20 -15.93 -5.22
CA TYR A 153 -14.11 -15.39 -6.03
C TYR A 153 -14.66 -14.91 -7.38
N PRO A 154 -14.76 -13.58 -7.60
CA PRO A 154 -15.22 -13.04 -8.88
C PRO A 154 -14.05 -12.89 -9.86
N HIS A 155 -14.09 -13.60 -10.99
CA HIS A 155 -13.06 -13.43 -12.03
C HIS A 155 -13.12 -12.03 -12.62
N GLU A 156 -14.29 -11.39 -12.70
CA GLU A 156 -14.47 -10.09 -13.34
C GLU A 156 -13.49 -9.07 -12.75
N MET A 157 -13.48 -8.93 -11.42
CA MET A 157 -12.61 -7.95 -10.76
C MET A 157 -11.12 -8.30 -10.83
N HIS A 158 -10.79 -9.58 -10.93
CA HIS A 158 -9.39 -10.03 -11.03
C HIS A 158 -8.86 -9.92 -12.46
N THR A 159 -9.72 -10.16 -13.46
CA THR A 159 -9.38 -10.12 -14.89
C THR A 159 -9.57 -8.74 -15.51
N TYR A 160 -10.15 -7.79 -14.79
CA TYR A 160 -10.23 -6.40 -15.22
C TYR A 160 -8.84 -5.78 -15.47
N TRP A 161 -7.85 -6.16 -14.65
CA TRP A 161 -6.46 -5.67 -14.79
C TRP A 161 -5.46 -6.76 -15.14
N LEU A 162 -5.76 -8.03 -14.85
CA LEU A 162 -4.80 -9.13 -14.93
C LEU A 162 -5.20 -10.14 -16.00
N LYS A 163 -4.18 -10.74 -16.61
CA LYS A 163 -4.37 -11.81 -17.58
C LYS A 163 -4.41 -13.18 -16.90
N CYS A 164 -4.95 -14.18 -17.59
CA CYS A 164 -5.13 -15.54 -17.10
C CYS A 164 -3.83 -16.17 -16.58
N GLU A 165 -2.70 -15.88 -17.23
CA GLU A 165 -1.38 -16.47 -16.94
C GLU A 165 -0.79 -15.98 -15.62
N VAL A 166 -1.28 -14.83 -15.10
CA VAL A 166 -0.87 -14.31 -13.79
C VAL A 166 -1.31 -15.28 -12.68
N CYS A 167 -2.45 -15.95 -12.86
CA CYS A 167 -3.03 -16.85 -11.89
C CYS A 167 -2.80 -18.32 -12.23
N HIS A 168 -2.92 -18.68 -13.50
CA HIS A 168 -2.93 -20.07 -13.96
C HIS A 168 -1.70 -20.45 -14.78
N PRO A 169 -1.18 -21.68 -14.62
CA PRO A 169 -1.50 -22.67 -13.59
C PRO A 169 -0.72 -22.44 -12.28
N GLN A 170 0.07 -21.37 -12.19
CA GLN A 170 1.11 -21.20 -11.19
C GLN A 170 0.57 -21.03 -9.76
N ILE A 171 -0.48 -20.21 -9.59
CA ILE A 171 -1.09 -19.95 -8.29
C ILE A 171 -2.29 -20.87 -8.06
N PHE A 172 -3.08 -21.07 -9.11
CA PHE A 172 -4.29 -21.88 -9.07
C PHE A 172 -4.31 -22.91 -10.20
N ILE A 173 -4.76 -24.11 -9.89
CA ILE A 173 -5.20 -25.08 -10.89
C ILE A 173 -6.55 -24.56 -11.43
N PRO A 174 -6.77 -24.48 -12.76
CA PRO A 174 -8.03 -24.01 -13.36
C PRO A 174 -9.13 -25.08 -13.26
N ALA A 175 -9.35 -25.59 -12.05
CA ALA A 175 -10.33 -26.61 -11.73
C ALA A 175 -10.89 -26.35 -10.32
N LYS A 176 -12.21 -26.22 -10.23
CA LYS A 176 -12.92 -25.99 -8.97
C LYS A 176 -12.66 -27.16 -8.01
N GLY A 177 -12.35 -26.83 -6.76
CA GLY A 177 -12.12 -27.82 -5.69
C GLY A 177 -10.76 -28.53 -5.72
N GLN A 178 -9.90 -28.27 -6.71
CA GLN A 178 -8.57 -28.90 -6.79
C GLN A 178 -7.49 -28.15 -5.99
N ASN A 179 -7.77 -26.91 -5.57
CA ASN A 179 -6.85 -26.08 -4.80
C ASN A 179 -7.11 -26.25 -3.30
N ASN A 180 -6.22 -26.95 -2.59
CA ASN A 180 -6.34 -27.25 -1.15
C ASN A 180 -5.95 -26.06 -0.26
N MET A 181 -6.64 -24.94 -0.43
CA MET A 181 -6.35 -23.69 0.27
C MET A 181 -6.58 -23.78 1.77
N THR A 182 -5.79 -23.02 2.52
CA THR A 182 -5.99 -22.76 3.96
C THR A 182 -5.74 -21.29 4.25
N MET A 183 -6.41 -20.73 5.25
CA MET A 183 -6.15 -19.35 5.67
C MET A 183 -4.71 -19.16 6.18
N VAL A 184 -4.11 -20.19 6.77
CA VAL A 184 -2.70 -20.17 7.20
C VAL A 184 -1.77 -19.98 5.99
N GLY A 185 -1.97 -20.78 4.93
CA GLY A 185 -1.19 -20.62 3.70
C GLY A 185 -1.43 -19.27 3.03
N ILE A 186 -2.68 -18.80 3.01
CA ILE A 186 -3.03 -17.45 2.51
C ILE A 186 -2.27 -16.37 3.27
N VAL A 187 -2.26 -16.39 4.60
CA VAL A 187 -1.49 -15.39 5.39
C VAL A 187 0.02 -15.50 5.13
N ASN A 188 0.53 -16.71 4.85
CA ASN A 188 1.93 -16.94 4.50
C ASN A 188 2.29 -16.59 3.04
N GLY A 189 1.34 -16.08 2.26
CA GLY A 189 1.59 -15.59 0.90
C GLY A 189 1.28 -16.58 -0.21
N GLU A 190 0.54 -17.64 0.06
CA GLU A 190 0.02 -18.59 -0.93
C GLU A 190 -1.36 -18.17 -1.43
N TRP A 191 -1.78 -18.66 -2.61
CA TRP A 191 -3.09 -18.39 -3.22
C TRP A 191 -3.46 -16.90 -3.19
N CYS A 192 -4.54 -16.53 -2.51
CA CYS A 192 -5.02 -15.15 -2.37
C CYS A 192 -3.95 -14.22 -1.77
N GLY A 193 -3.12 -14.74 -0.85
CA GLY A 193 -2.06 -13.99 -0.18
C GLY A 193 -0.84 -13.68 -1.06
N ARG A 194 -0.80 -14.20 -2.29
CA ARG A 194 0.17 -13.73 -3.29
C ARG A 194 0.00 -12.23 -3.55
N CYS A 195 -1.24 -11.74 -3.49
CA CYS A 195 -1.59 -10.36 -3.80
C CYS A 195 -2.25 -9.61 -2.62
N HIS A 196 -3.24 -10.21 -1.95
CA HIS A 196 -3.89 -9.61 -0.78
C HIS A 196 -2.89 -9.47 0.37
N ASN A 197 -2.94 -8.34 1.09
CA ASN A 197 -1.96 -7.93 2.10
C ASN A 197 -0.58 -7.48 1.55
N LYS A 198 -0.43 -7.34 0.21
CA LYS A 198 0.78 -6.82 -0.44
C LYS A 198 0.48 -5.70 -1.43
N VAL A 199 -0.32 -6.02 -2.44
CA VAL A 199 -0.71 -5.10 -3.53
C VAL A 199 -2.22 -4.88 -3.61
N ALA A 200 -2.99 -5.71 -2.91
CA ALA A 200 -4.43 -5.58 -2.76
C ALA A 200 -4.82 -5.41 -1.28
N PHE A 201 -6.11 -5.21 -1.01
CA PHE A 201 -6.64 -4.94 0.32
C PHE A 201 -6.16 -5.96 1.39
N PRO A 202 -6.07 -5.54 2.67
CA PRO A 202 -5.54 -6.38 3.73
C PRO A 202 -6.48 -7.56 4.05
N LEU A 203 -5.88 -8.69 4.44
CA LEU A 203 -6.61 -9.91 4.83
C LEU A 203 -7.40 -9.78 6.15
N THR A 204 -7.38 -8.61 6.79
CA THR A 204 -8.10 -8.34 8.03
C THR A 204 -9.60 -8.13 7.82
N ASP A 205 -10.05 -7.88 6.58
CA ASP A 205 -11.46 -7.77 6.24
C ASP A 205 -12.02 -9.12 5.77
N CYS A 206 -12.47 -9.96 6.72
CA CYS A 206 -12.99 -11.29 6.41
C CYS A 206 -14.18 -11.25 5.42
N ASN A 207 -15.05 -10.26 5.57
CA ASN A 207 -16.32 -10.17 4.85
C ASN A 207 -16.15 -9.78 3.37
N LYS A 208 -14.98 -9.29 2.97
CA LYS A 208 -14.67 -9.04 1.55
C LYS A 208 -14.56 -10.31 0.73
N CYS A 209 -14.20 -11.43 1.37
CA CYS A 209 -14.10 -12.73 0.71
C CYS A 209 -15.25 -13.65 1.16
N HIS A 210 -15.49 -13.73 2.47
CA HIS A 210 -16.55 -14.55 3.08
C HIS A 210 -17.89 -13.83 2.98
N SER A 211 -18.54 -13.93 1.82
CA SER A 211 -19.74 -13.17 1.47
C SER A 211 -20.93 -14.05 1.06
N SER A 212 -20.73 -15.36 0.92
CA SER A 212 -21.82 -16.29 0.63
C SER A 212 -22.22 -17.02 1.90
N PRO A 213 -23.41 -16.79 2.47
CA PRO A 213 -23.89 -17.56 3.61
C PRO A 213 -23.77 -19.05 3.33
N LYS A 214 -23.35 -19.81 4.34
CA LYS A 214 -23.38 -21.26 4.22
C LYS A 214 -24.80 -21.73 3.97
N SER A 215 -24.98 -22.57 2.97
CA SER A 215 -26.23 -23.32 2.88
C SER A 215 -26.35 -24.13 4.17
N ALA A 216 -27.47 -23.97 4.88
CA ALA A 216 -27.76 -24.82 6.03
C ALA A 216 -27.59 -26.26 5.56
N LYS A 217 -26.65 -27.01 6.17
CA LYS A 217 -26.53 -28.46 5.95
C LYS A 217 -27.92 -29.03 6.25
N LYS A 218 -28.64 -29.42 5.19
CA LYS A 218 -29.94 -30.06 5.29
C LYS A 218 -29.75 -31.53 5.63
#